data_AF-A0A1Z9XDK6-F1
#
_entry.id   AF-A0A1Z9XDK6-F1
#
_cell.length_a   1.000
_cell.length_b   1.000
_cell.length_c   1.000
_cell.angle_alpha   90.00
_cell.angle_beta   90.00
_cell.angle_gamma   90.00
#
_symmetry.space_group_name_H-M   'P 1'
#
loop_
_entity.id
_entity.type
_entity.pdbx_description
1 polymer ?
#
loop_
_entity_poly.entity_id
_entity_poly.type
_entity_poly.pdbx_seq_one_letter_code
_entity_poly.pdbx_strand_id
1 'polypeptide(L)'
;MFASHVTYEFGVPNNSSLPLEAELKIVGYAYDKKAQAFVVSVNGSIYRPDGNIYHQTISTADGVKPVYSNTLLERGWIPLPSSISIQAMPDIVNW
;
A
#
# COMPACT_ATOMS: atom_id res chain seq x y z
N MET A 1 -6.95 -6.01 11.44
CA MET A 1 -6.83 -4.67 10.84
C MET A 1 -7.80 -4.61 9.66
N PHE A 2 -8.43 -3.46 9.41
CA PHE A 2 -9.07 -3.09 8.14
C PHE A 2 -8.37 -1.79 7.69
N ALA A 3 -8.06 -1.69 6.40
CA ALA A 3 -7.11 -0.74 5.82
C ALA A 3 -7.35 0.75 6.17
N SER A 4 -6.27 1.54 6.26
CA SER A 4 -6.36 3.01 6.41
C SER A 4 -5.52 3.84 5.43
N HIS A 5 -4.46 3.30 4.81
CA HIS A 5 -3.55 4.12 3.99
C HIS A 5 -2.75 3.32 2.94
N VAL A 6 -2.14 4.07 2.01
CA VAL A 6 -1.09 3.63 1.07
C VAL A 6 0.12 4.53 1.33
N THR A 7 1.26 3.94 1.67
CA THR A 7 2.45 4.72 2.02
C THR A 7 3.17 5.23 0.77
N TYR A 8 3.35 6.55 0.68
CA TYR A 8 4.27 7.17 -0.29
C TYR A 8 5.70 7.18 0.26
N GLU A 9 5.89 7.88 1.37
CA GLU A 9 7.16 8.04 2.06
C GLU A 9 7.00 7.75 3.55
N PHE A 10 8.07 7.33 4.22
CA PHE A 10 8.06 6.89 5.61
C PHE A 10 9.07 7.70 6.44
N GLY A 11 8.70 8.05 7.67
CA GLY A 11 9.61 8.76 8.59
C GLY A 11 9.78 10.25 8.26
N VAL A 12 8.83 10.85 7.56
CA VAL A 12 8.85 12.29 7.21
C VAL A 12 8.45 13.16 8.42
N PRO A 13 9.01 14.38 8.58
CA PRO A 13 8.56 15.35 9.57
C PRO A 13 7.07 15.74 9.41
N ASN A 14 6.40 16.08 10.51
CA ASN A 14 4.98 16.49 10.51
C ASN A 14 4.65 17.77 9.73
N ASN A 15 5.66 18.57 9.39
CA ASN A 15 5.53 19.78 8.59
C ASN A 15 6.01 19.59 7.14
N SER A 16 6.21 18.35 6.72
CA SER A 16 6.56 18.03 5.32
C SER A 16 5.43 18.44 4.39
N SER A 17 5.79 18.82 3.17
CA SER A 17 4.78 19.05 2.13
C SER A 17 4.07 17.74 1.81
N LEU A 18 2.73 17.79 1.70
CA LEU A 18 1.97 16.67 1.21
C LEU A 18 2.29 16.41 -0.26
N PRO A 19 2.31 15.15 -0.72
CA PRO A 19 2.36 14.86 -2.13
C PRO A 19 1.09 15.40 -2.80
N LEU A 20 1.18 15.66 -4.11
CA LEU A 20 0.01 15.99 -4.92
C LEU A 20 -0.99 14.83 -4.90
N GLU A 21 -2.26 15.15 -5.14
CA GLU A 21 -3.26 14.14 -5.44
C GLU A 21 -2.78 13.26 -6.61
N ALA A 22 -3.07 11.96 -6.50
CA ALA A 22 -2.63 10.98 -7.47
C ALA A 22 -3.82 10.13 -7.94
N GLU A 23 -3.71 9.58 -9.14
CA GLU A 23 -4.61 8.53 -9.57
C GLU A 23 -4.21 7.23 -8.86
N LEU A 24 -5.14 6.65 -8.09
CA LEU A 24 -4.93 5.37 -7.42
C LEU A 24 -5.82 4.29 -8.00
N LYS A 25 -5.22 3.13 -8.27
CA LYS A 25 -5.92 1.93 -8.77
C LYS A 25 -5.44 0.71 -8.02
N ILE A 26 -6.35 -0.12 -7.52
CA ILE A 26 -6.01 -1.48 -7.10
C ILE A 26 -5.82 -2.32 -8.36
N VAL A 27 -4.64 -2.92 -8.50
CA VAL A 27 -4.25 -3.70 -9.71
C VAL A 27 -3.96 -5.16 -9.41
N GLY A 28 -3.94 -5.54 -8.13
CA GLY A 28 -3.61 -6.89 -7.71
C GLY A 28 -3.76 -7.09 -6.22
N TYR A 29 -3.49 -8.31 -5.76
CA TYR A 29 -3.56 -8.68 -4.36
C TYR A 29 -2.62 -9.82 -4.03
N ALA A 30 -2.26 -9.94 -2.75
CA ALA A 30 -1.57 -11.10 -2.21
C ALA A 30 -2.16 -11.44 -0.85
N TYR A 31 -2.10 -12.72 -0.48
CA TYR A 31 -2.51 -13.18 0.83
C TYR A 31 -1.75 -14.44 1.23
N ASP A 32 -1.54 -14.59 2.53
CA ASP A 32 -1.11 -15.82 3.15
C ASP A 32 -1.76 -15.97 4.55
N LYS A 33 -1.26 -16.88 5.37
CA LYS A 33 -1.76 -17.10 6.74
C LYS A 33 -1.49 -15.91 7.68
N LYS A 34 -0.63 -14.97 7.30
CA LYS A 34 -0.13 -13.88 8.14
C LYS A 34 -0.71 -12.52 7.75
N ALA A 35 -0.94 -12.26 6.47
CA ALA A 35 -1.50 -10.99 6.01
C ALA A 35 -2.24 -11.09 4.68
N GLN A 36 -3.02 -10.04 4.41
CA GLN A 36 -3.64 -9.76 3.12
C GLN A 36 -3.25 -8.33 2.70
N ALA A 37 -2.91 -8.13 1.43
CA ALA A 37 -2.56 -6.82 0.89
C ALA A 37 -3.09 -6.64 -0.53
N PHE A 38 -3.52 -5.42 -0.86
CA PHE A 38 -3.74 -4.98 -2.24
C PHE A 38 -2.49 -4.33 -2.80
N VAL A 39 -2.20 -4.60 -4.07
CA VAL A 39 -1.21 -3.86 -4.86
C VAL A 39 -1.90 -2.65 -5.47
N VAL A 40 -1.33 -1.49 -5.23
CA VAL A 40 -1.87 -0.20 -5.67
C VAL A 40 -0.94 0.37 -6.73
N SER A 41 -1.52 0.79 -7.85
CA SER A 41 -0.85 1.67 -8.80
C SER A 41 -1.11 3.11 -8.40
N VAL A 42 -0.05 3.91 -8.34
CA VAL A 42 -0.07 5.35 -8.09
C VAL A 42 0.48 6.03 -9.35
N ASN A 43 -0.36 6.81 -10.04
CA ASN A 43 -0.05 7.44 -11.33
C ASN A 43 0.55 6.45 -12.36
N GLY A 44 0.01 5.23 -12.42
CA GLY A 44 0.44 4.19 -13.36
C GLY A 44 1.65 3.35 -12.91
N SER A 45 2.34 3.70 -11.82
CA SER A 45 3.45 2.90 -11.26
C SER A 45 3.01 2.11 -10.05
N ILE A 46 3.48 0.87 -9.92
CA ILE A 46 3.34 0.08 -8.68
C ILE A 46 4.56 0.21 -7.76
N TYR A 47 5.65 0.81 -8.23
CA TYR A 47 6.89 0.94 -7.47
C TYR A 47 6.98 2.30 -6.80
N ARG A 48 7.27 2.26 -5.51
CA ARG A 48 7.59 3.40 -4.66
C ARG A 48 9.01 3.90 -4.94
N PRO A 49 9.33 5.17 -4.61
CA PRO A 49 10.69 5.70 -4.72
C PRO A 49 11.74 4.90 -3.93
N ASP A 50 11.33 4.23 -2.84
CA ASP A 50 12.19 3.36 -2.02
C ASP A 50 12.35 1.94 -2.59
N GLY A 51 11.79 1.65 -3.76
CA GLY A 51 11.84 0.35 -4.43
C GLY A 51 10.77 -0.65 -4.00
N ASN A 52 10.01 -0.37 -2.93
CA ASN A 52 8.92 -1.24 -2.49
C ASN A 52 7.70 -1.13 -3.42
N ILE A 53 6.79 -2.09 -3.31
CA ILE A 53 5.49 -2.02 -4.00
C ILE A 53 4.54 -1.14 -3.19
N TYR A 54 3.88 -0.19 -3.86
CA TYR A 54 2.74 0.52 -3.31
C TYR A 54 1.65 -0.48 -2.96
N HIS A 55 1.24 -0.48 -1.70
CA HIS A 55 0.26 -1.43 -1.25
C HIS A 55 -0.61 -0.86 -0.14
N GLN A 56 -1.76 -1.50 0.02
CA GLN A 56 -2.63 -1.29 1.15
C GLN A 56 -2.70 -2.61 1.93
N THR A 57 -2.25 -2.60 3.19
CA THR A 57 -2.44 -3.76 4.08
C THR A 57 -3.90 -3.85 4.46
N ILE A 58 -4.53 -4.99 4.19
CA ILE A 58 -5.95 -5.23 4.44
C ILE A 58 -6.15 -5.83 5.81
N SER A 59 -5.46 -6.92 6.12
CA SER A 59 -5.55 -7.62 7.40
C SER A 59 -4.22 -8.27 7.77
N THR A 60 -4.05 -8.53 9.06
CA THR A 60 -2.93 -9.27 9.62
C THR A 60 -3.44 -10.27 10.64
N ALA A 61 -2.76 -11.42 10.77
CA ALA A 61 -2.97 -12.36 11.85
C ALA A 61 -2.49 -11.77 13.18
N ASP A 62 -2.93 -12.37 14.29
CA ASP A 62 -2.56 -11.92 15.64
C ASP A 62 -1.03 -11.88 15.83
N GLY A 63 -0.53 -10.77 16.37
CA GLY A 63 0.90 -10.54 16.56
C GLY A 63 1.71 -10.23 15.29
N VAL A 64 1.11 -10.28 14.10
CA VAL A 64 1.77 -9.92 12.84
C VAL A 64 1.67 -8.41 12.59
N LYS A 65 2.82 -7.77 12.38
CA LYS A 65 2.90 -6.34 12.07
C LYS A 65 2.55 -6.08 10.60
N PRO A 66 1.87 -4.95 10.27
CA PRO A 66 1.53 -4.57 8.88
C PRO A 66 2.73 -4.49 7.92
N VAL A 67 3.93 -4.16 8.43
CA VAL A 67 5.17 -4.12 7.63
C VAL A 67 5.48 -5.47 6.94
N TYR A 68 4.93 -6.58 7.43
CA TYR A 68 5.05 -7.89 6.77
C TYR A 68 4.49 -7.91 5.34
N SER A 69 3.54 -7.03 5.01
CA SER A 69 2.98 -6.92 3.66
C SER A 69 4.04 -6.60 2.60
N ASN A 70 5.14 -5.93 2.95
CA ASN A 70 6.28 -5.76 2.03
C ASN A 70 6.87 -7.12 1.64
N THR A 71 7.21 -7.95 2.64
CA THR A 71 7.73 -9.31 2.42
C THR A 71 6.72 -10.21 1.71
N LEU A 72 5.42 -10.03 1.95
CA LEU A 72 4.38 -10.76 1.24
C LEU A 72 4.43 -10.46 -0.26
N LEU A 73 4.55 -9.19 -0.64
CA LEU A 73 4.53 -8.76 -2.04
C LEU A 73 5.84 -9.01 -2.79
N GLU A 74 6.98 -9.01 -2.09
CA GLU A 74 8.28 -9.46 -2.62
C GLU A 74 8.24 -10.92 -3.09
N ARG A 75 7.41 -11.75 -2.46
CA ARG A 75 7.24 -13.17 -2.84
C ARG A 75 6.31 -13.36 -4.03
N GLY A 76 5.69 -12.29 -4.50
CA GLY A 76 4.74 -12.30 -5.61
C GLY A 76 3.32 -11.94 -5.19
N TRP A 77 2.53 -11.60 -6.19
CA TRP A 77 1.14 -11.18 -6.05
C TRP A 77 0.35 -11.58 -7.30
N ILE A 78 -0.97 -11.58 -7.17
CA ILE A 78 -1.90 -12.00 -8.21
C ILE A 78 -2.50 -10.75 -8.86
N PRO A 79 -2.34 -10.56 -10.18
CA PRO A 79 -2.95 -9.42 -10.87
C PRO A 79 -4.47 -9.58 -10.94
N LEU A 80 -5.17 -8.44 -10.85
CA LEU A 80 -6.60 -8.39 -11.14
C LEU A 80 -6.81 -8.36 -12.66
N PRO A 81 -7.88 -8.99 -13.17
CA PRO A 81 -8.22 -8.93 -14.60
C PRO A 81 -8.61 -7.52 -15.05
N SER A 82 -9.02 -6.65 -14.12
CA SER A 82 -9.29 -5.24 -14.37
C SER A 82 -8.98 -4.44 -13.11
N SER A 83 -8.42 -3.25 -13.28
CA SER A 83 -8.09 -2.37 -12.16
C SER A 83 -9.34 -1.75 -11.53
N ILE A 84 -9.31 -1.50 -10.22
CA ILE A 84 -10.39 -0.83 -9.49
C ILE A 84 -9.88 0.54 -9.05
N SER A 85 -10.48 1.63 -9.55
CA SER A 85 -10.14 2.98 -9.12
C SER A 85 -10.55 3.21 -7.67
N ILE A 86 -9.67 3.82 -6.88
CA ILE A 86 -9.94 4.20 -5.49
C ILE A 86 -9.65 5.69 -5.30
N GLN A 87 -10.35 6.30 -4.34
CA GLN A 87 -10.13 7.69 -3.94
C GLN A 87 -9.33 7.69 -2.63
N ALA A 88 -8.32 8.55 -2.54
CA ALA A 88 -7.54 8.78 -1.34
C ALA A 88 -7.11 10.24 -1.28
N MET A 89 -6.95 10.76 -0.06
CA MET A 89 -6.39 12.09 0.16
C MET A 89 -4.99 11.96 0.77
N PRO A 90 -4.00 12.70 0.27
CA PRO A 90 -2.69 12.79 0.91
C PRO A 90 -2.81 13.31 2.35
N ASP A 91 -2.12 12.66 3.27
CA ASP A 91 -2.01 13.11 4.66
C ASP A 91 -0.70 12.62 5.31
N ILE A 92 -0.27 13.29 6.37
CA ILE A 92 0.81 12.80 7.24
C ILE A 92 0.17 12.01 8.38
N VAL A 93 0.33 10.68 8.32
CA VAL A 93 -0.25 9.77 9.32
C VAL A 93 0.79 9.45 10.40
N ASN A 94 0.49 9.83 11.64
CA ASN A 94 1.27 9.48 12.82
C ASN A 94 0.72 8.18 13.44
N TRP A 95 1.57 7.17 13.62
CA TRP A 95 1.24 5.87 14.23
C TRP A 95 2.30 5.43 15.23
#